data_AF-A0A444JBG5-F1
#
_entry.id   AF-A0A444JBG5-F1
#
_cell.length_a   1.000
_cell.length_b   1.000
_cell.length_c   1.000
_cell.angle_alpha   90.00
_cell.angle_beta   90.00
_cell.angle_gamma   90.00
#
_symmetry.space_group_name_H-M   'P 1'
#
loop_
_entity.id
_entity.type
_entity.pdbx_description
1 polymer ?
#
loop_
_entity_poly.entity_id
_entity_poly.type
_entity_poly.pdbx_seq_one_letter_code
_entity_poly.pdbx_strand_id
1 'polypeptide(L)'
;MNSPETSDQTSPASSKKRRFSSGTRSSGVLLHISSLPSPFGIGDLGSGSFDFIDFLAQSGQRYWQVLPLGPTNEVFGNSPYMSSSAFAGNPLFISPDQLIRDGLLGKEDLPAYTFSEYLVDFAQVTAWKKEVLKKAWQIFQQNT
;
A
#
# COMPACT_ATOMS: atom_id res chain seq x y z
N MET A 1 55.47 36.81 10.04
CA MET A 1 55.12 37.21 8.66
C MET A 1 54.46 36.01 7.98
N ASN A 2 53.20 36.20 7.59
CA ASN A 2 52.34 35.44 6.67
C ASN A 2 51.93 33.97 6.94
N SER A 3 50.63 33.79 7.24
CA SER A 3 49.75 32.77 6.62
C SER A 3 49.37 33.22 5.19
N PRO A 4 48.88 32.35 4.26
CA PRO A 4 47.51 31.74 4.23
C PRO A 4 47.50 30.20 3.91
N GLU A 5 46.55 29.38 4.40
CA GLU A 5 45.29 28.88 3.74
C GLU A 5 45.52 28.07 2.42
N THR A 6 44.93 26.90 2.09
CA THR A 6 43.58 26.29 2.26
C THR A 6 43.53 24.76 1.93
N SER A 7 42.50 24.08 2.48
CA SER A 7 41.69 22.93 1.95
C SER A 7 42.38 21.62 1.51
N ASP A 8 41.89 20.42 1.84
CA ASP A 8 40.50 20.00 1.66
C ASP A 8 40.11 18.82 2.57
N GLN A 9 38.96 18.96 3.21
CA GLN A 9 38.27 17.92 3.97
C GLN A 9 37.11 17.41 3.11
N THR A 10 37.06 16.11 2.83
CA THR A 10 35.78 15.43 2.61
C THR A 10 35.80 14.05 3.26
N SER A 11 35.51 14.02 4.56
CA SER A 11 35.09 12.80 5.26
C SER A 11 33.68 12.41 4.80
N PRO A 12 33.37 11.12 4.59
CA PRO A 12 32.06 10.71 4.10
C PRO A 12 30.98 10.96 5.16
N ALA A 13 29.86 11.52 4.71
CA ALA A 13 28.70 11.82 5.55
C ALA A 13 28.21 10.56 6.28
N SER A 14 28.33 10.57 7.60
CA SER A 14 27.75 9.57 8.49
C SER A 14 26.21 9.59 8.37
N SER A 15 25.65 8.52 7.80
CA SER A 15 24.22 8.25 7.83
C SER A 15 23.78 8.08 9.29
N LYS A 16 23.20 9.14 9.86
CA LYS A 16 22.59 9.10 11.20
C LYS A 16 21.41 8.13 11.17
N LYS A 17 21.63 6.89 11.61
CA LYS A 17 20.55 5.98 12.04
C LYS A 17 19.69 6.74 13.05
N ARG A 18 18.47 7.12 12.66
CA ARG A 18 17.49 7.74 13.55
C ARG A 18 17.07 6.70 14.58
N ARG A 19 17.72 6.72 15.74
CA ARG A 19 17.26 5.97 16.92
C ARG A 19 15.99 6.64 17.43
N PHE A 20 14.94 5.86 17.65
CA PHE A 20 13.77 6.33 18.39
C PHE A 20 14.25 6.76 19.79
N SER A 21 14.20 8.05 20.11
CA SER A 21 14.38 8.49 21.49
C SER A 21 13.03 8.31 22.19
N SER A 22 13.03 7.66 23.36
CA SER A 22 11.85 7.30 24.14
C SER A 22 11.10 8.50 24.76
N GLY A 23 11.26 9.70 24.19
CA GLY A 23 10.62 10.94 24.64
C GLY A 23 10.29 11.93 23.52
N THR A 24 10.44 11.57 22.24
CA THR A 24 10.04 12.45 21.13
C THR A 24 8.52 12.41 20.94
N ARG A 25 7.86 13.56 21.06
CA ARG A 25 6.42 13.68 20.74
C ARG A 25 6.18 13.37 19.26
N SER A 26 5.13 12.60 19.00
CA SER A 26 4.75 12.17 17.66
C SER A 26 3.25 11.90 17.59
N SER A 27 2.66 12.11 16.42
CA SER A 27 1.27 11.83 16.12
C SER A 27 1.16 10.92 14.88
N GLY A 28 -0.02 10.37 14.66
CA GLY A 28 -0.32 9.53 13.51
C GLY A 28 -1.81 9.39 13.29
N VAL A 29 -2.16 8.71 12.20
CA VAL A 29 -3.55 8.45 11.80
C VAL A 29 -3.81 6.95 11.81
N LEU A 30 -4.97 6.56 12.34
CA LEU A 30 -5.54 5.23 12.16
C LEU A 30 -6.44 5.25 10.94
N LEU A 31 -6.06 4.52 9.89
CA LEU A 31 -6.87 4.35 8.68
C LEU A 31 -6.57 2.98 8.08
N HIS A 32 -7.58 2.16 7.84
CA HIS A 32 -7.35 0.85 7.24
C HIS A 32 -7.18 0.94 5.72
N ILE A 33 -6.43 0.01 5.12
CA ILE A 33 -6.18 -0.02 3.66
C ILE A 33 -7.49 -0.04 2.89
N SER A 34 -8.48 -0.82 3.34
CA SER A 34 -9.78 -0.93 2.68
C SER A 34 -10.55 0.39 2.58
N SER A 35 -10.20 1.38 3.41
CA SER A 35 -10.86 2.70 3.46
C SER A 35 -10.16 3.76 2.61
N LEU A 36 -9.02 3.42 1.99
CA LEU A 36 -8.37 4.33 1.05
C LEU A 36 -9.19 4.48 -0.23
N PRO A 37 -9.19 5.67 -0.84
CA PRO A 37 -9.83 5.86 -2.14
C PRO A 37 -9.11 5.01 -3.20
N SER A 38 -9.89 4.25 -3.98
CA SER A 38 -9.42 3.46 -5.11
C SER A 38 -10.58 3.28 -6.11
N PRO A 39 -10.31 3.29 -7.43
CA PRO A 39 -11.35 3.05 -8.43
C PRO A 39 -11.85 1.60 -8.45
N PHE A 40 -11.20 0.68 -7.73
CA PHE A 40 -11.46 -0.76 -7.79
C PHE A 40 -12.32 -1.28 -6.62
N GLY A 41 -13.18 -0.42 -6.07
CA GLY A 41 -14.22 -0.75 -5.08
C GLY A 41 -13.74 -1.02 -3.66
N ILE A 42 -12.43 -1.12 -3.44
CA ILE A 42 -11.78 -1.20 -2.13
C ILE A 42 -10.42 -0.52 -2.22
N GLY A 43 -10.00 0.15 -1.15
CA GLY A 43 -8.64 0.67 -1.09
C GLY A 43 -7.60 -0.44 -1.23
N ASP A 44 -6.49 -0.12 -1.91
CA ASP A 44 -5.42 -1.04 -2.24
C ASP A 44 -4.03 -0.39 -2.11
N LEU A 45 -2.98 -1.19 -2.26
CA LEU A 45 -1.58 -0.77 -2.19
C LEU A 45 -1.10 -0.12 -3.51
N GLY A 46 -1.94 0.74 -4.08
CA GLY A 46 -1.71 1.52 -5.30
C GLY A 46 -1.54 3.03 -5.03
N SER A 47 -1.98 3.86 -5.98
CA SER A 47 -1.85 5.32 -5.92
C SER A 47 -2.46 5.92 -4.67
N GLY A 48 -3.68 5.53 -4.30
CA GLY A 48 -4.35 6.05 -3.09
C GLY A 48 -3.57 5.81 -1.79
N SER A 49 -2.79 4.71 -1.71
CA SER A 49 -1.86 4.48 -0.59
C SER A 49 -0.68 5.46 -0.60
N PHE A 50 -0.09 5.73 -1.77
CA PHE A 50 1.01 6.70 -1.90
C PHE A 50 0.53 8.12 -1.61
N ASP A 51 -0.62 8.53 -2.16
CA ASP A 51 -1.23 9.83 -1.91
C ASP A 51 -1.51 10.05 -0.42
N PHE A 52 -1.97 9.01 0.29
CA PHE A 52 -2.18 9.07 1.72
C PHE A 52 -0.87 9.18 2.51
N ILE A 53 0.18 8.46 2.12
CA ILE A 53 1.52 8.60 2.73
C ILE A 53 2.06 10.01 2.53
N ASP A 54 1.90 10.59 1.34
CA ASP A 54 2.30 11.96 1.04
C ASP A 54 1.52 12.96 1.87
N PHE A 55 0.20 12.76 2.03
CA PHE A 55 -0.63 13.55 2.95
C PHE A 55 -0.12 13.47 4.39
N LEU A 56 0.21 12.27 4.90
CA LEU A 56 0.75 12.10 6.24
C LEU A 56 2.07 12.84 6.42
N ALA A 57 2.97 12.70 5.46
CA ALA A 57 4.27 13.38 5.47
C ALA A 57 4.12 14.91 5.47
N GLN A 58 3.28 15.44 4.57
CA GLN A 58 2.98 16.87 4.47
C GLN A 58 2.30 17.41 5.74
N SER A 59 1.48 16.59 6.39
CA SER A 59 0.78 16.93 7.64
C SER A 59 1.61 16.72 8.90
N GLY A 60 2.90 16.38 8.77
CA GLY A 60 3.81 16.13 9.91
C GLY A 60 3.48 14.86 10.71
N GLN A 61 2.60 14.00 10.20
CA GLN A 61 2.25 12.73 10.84
C GLN A 61 3.41 11.75 10.70
N ARG A 62 3.69 11.01 11.77
CA ARG A 62 4.86 10.13 11.87
C ARG A 62 4.51 8.65 11.88
N TYR A 63 3.24 8.33 12.15
CA TYR A 63 2.73 6.97 12.14
C TYR A 63 1.46 6.85 11.30
N TRP A 64 1.35 5.70 10.67
CA TRP A 64 0.11 5.19 10.11
C TRP A 64 -0.18 3.87 10.80
N GLN A 65 -1.28 3.83 11.55
CA GLN A 65 -1.77 2.59 12.15
C GLN A 65 -2.82 1.97 11.25
N VAL A 66 -2.75 0.66 11.07
CA VAL A 66 -3.70 -0.15 10.31
C VAL A 66 -4.25 -1.29 11.18
N LEU A 67 -5.43 -1.79 10.81
CA LEU A 67 -5.97 -3.07 11.31
C LEU A 67 -5.20 -4.26 10.69
N PRO A 68 -5.42 -5.51 11.12
CA PRO A 68 -4.73 -6.66 10.55
C PRO A 68 -4.97 -6.81 9.04
N LEU A 69 -3.92 -7.19 8.30
CA LEU A 69 -3.90 -7.25 6.84
C LEU A 69 -4.13 -8.66 6.28
N GLY A 70 -4.60 -9.59 7.11
CA GLY A 70 -4.83 -10.98 6.72
C GLY A 70 -6.02 -11.16 5.78
N PRO A 71 -6.10 -12.29 5.04
CA PRO A 71 -7.27 -12.62 4.24
C PRO A 71 -8.56 -12.59 5.06
N THR A 72 -9.61 -11.99 4.50
CA THR A 72 -10.95 -11.91 5.11
C THR A 72 -11.92 -12.84 4.42
N ASN A 73 -13.06 -13.11 5.05
CA ASN A 73 -14.11 -13.96 4.50
C ASN A 73 -15.50 -13.39 4.80
N GLU A 74 -16.41 -13.49 3.85
CA GLU A 74 -17.80 -13.04 3.93
C GLU A 74 -18.60 -13.71 5.06
N VAL A 75 -18.37 -14.99 5.34
CA VAL A 75 -19.02 -15.74 6.44
C VAL A 75 -18.75 -15.08 7.79
N PHE A 76 -17.60 -14.41 7.94
CA PHE A 76 -17.24 -13.66 9.15
C PHE A 76 -17.38 -12.13 8.98
N GLY A 77 -18.23 -11.70 8.03
CA GLY A 77 -18.52 -10.28 7.78
C GLY A 77 -17.31 -9.48 7.29
N ASN A 78 -16.34 -10.14 6.67
CA ASN A 78 -15.07 -9.55 6.24
C ASN A 78 -14.28 -8.86 7.36
N SER A 79 -14.43 -9.32 8.60
CA SER A 79 -13.67 -8.80 9.74
C SER A 79 -12.17 -9.04 9.57
N PRO A 80 -11.30 -8.01 9.70
CA PRO A 80 -9.85 -8.18 9.62
C PRO A 80 -9.28 -9.00 10.79
N TYR A 81 -10.05 -9.20 11.85
CA TYR A 81 -9.66 -10.02 13.00
C TYR A 81 -10.03 -11.50 12.85
N MET A 82 -10.81 -11.85 11.82
CA MET A 82 -11.25 -13.22 11.54
C MET A 82 -10.57 -13.75 10.28
N SER A 83 -9.23 -13.84 10.34
CA SER A 83 -8.44 -14.32 9.21
C SER A 83 -8.19 -15.82 9.26
N SER A 84 -8.16 -16.45 8.09
CA SER A 84 -7.75 -17.85 7.93
C SER A 84 -6.24 -18.06 8.05
N SER A 85 -5.44 -16.99 8.10
CA SER A 85 -3.99 -17.07 8.22
C SER A 85 -3.43 -15.91 9.05
N ALA A 86 -2.47 -16.22 9.93
CA ALA A 86 -1.73 -15.21 10.69
C ALA A 86 -0.58 -14.56 9.88
N PHE A 87 -0.26 -15.07 8.70
CA PHE A 87 0.93 -14.67 7.93
C PHE A 87 0.63 -14.14 6.54
N ALA A 88 -0.43 -14.64 5.89
CA ALA A 88 -0.76 -14.22 4.53
C ALA A 88 -1.25 -12.75 4.50
N GLY A 89 -0.98 -12.06 3.40
CA GLY A 89 -1.63 -10.79 3.10
C GLY A 89 -2.99 -11.00 2.42
N ASN A 90 -3.91 -10.06 2.56
CA ASN A 90 -5.20 -10.09 1.90
C ASN A 90 -5.06 -9.75 0.40
N PRO A 91 -5.41 -10.67 -0.52
CA PRO A 91 -5.31 -10.43 -1.96
C PRO A 91 -6.14 -9.24 -2.46
N LEU A 92 -7.19 -8.84 -1.74
CA LEU A 92 -8.03 -7.70 -2.12
C LEU A 92 -7.24 -6.38 -2.16
N PHE A 93 -6.14 -6.28 -1.40
CA PHE A 93 -5.31 -5.08 -1.34
C PHE A 93 -4.23 -5.02 -2.43
N ILE A 94 -4.17 -6.00 -3.33
CA ILE A 94 -3.31 -5.93 -4.51
C ILE A 94 -3.90 -4.90 -5.49
N SER A 95 -3.06 -3.99 -5.98
CA SER A 95 -3.47 -2.92 -6.88
C SER A 95 -3.45 -3.35 -8.36
N PRO A 96 -4.58 -3.34 -9.07
CA PRO A 96 -4.63 -3.62 -10.51
C PRO A 96 -3.78 -2.64 -11.32
N ASP A 97 -3.72 -1.37 -10.91
CA ASP A 97 -2.87 -0.38 -11.56
C ASP A 97 -1.37 -0.71 -11.43
N GLN A 98 -0.94 -1.28 -10.30
CA GLN A 98 0.44 -1.75 -10.17
C GLN A 98 0.70 -2.95 -11.08
N LEU A 99 -0.22 -3.92 -11.15
CA LEU A 99 -0.09 -5.05 -12.06
C LEU A 99 0.01 -4.61 -13.53
N ILE A 100 -0.73 -3.56 -13.91
CA ILE A 100 -0.62 -2.95 -15.24
C ILE A 100 0.75 -2.31 -15.45
N ARG A 101 1.24 -1.55 -14.47
CA ARG A 101 2.58 -0.94 -14.54
C ARG A 101 3.70 -1.98 -14.66
N ASP A 102 3.54 -3.11 -13.99
CA ASP A 102 4.49 -4.22 -14.01
C ASP A 102 4.38 -5.09 -15.29
N GLY A 103 3.46 -4.77 -16.21
CA GLY A 103 3.24 -5.53 -17.44
C GLY A 103 2.60 -6.90 -17.22
N LEU A 104 2.01 -7.12 -16.04
CA LEU A 104 1.30 -8.35 -15.69
C LEU A 104 -0.18 -8.31 -16.10
N LEU A 105 -0.68 -7.14 -16.51
CA LEU A 105 -2.02 -6.91 -17.05
C LEU A 105 -1.98 -5.79 -18.10
N GLY A 106 -2.84 -5.85 -19.10
CA GLY A 106 -3.28 -4.71 -19.90
C GLY A 106 -4.47 -4.00 -19.26
N LYS A 107 -4.77 -2.76 -19.66
CA LYS A 107 -6.00 -2.06 -19.20
C LYS A 107 -7.26 -2.77 -19.72
N GLU A 108 -7.15 -3.32 -20.92
CA GLU A 108 -8.14 -4.13 -21.62
C GLU A 108 -8.43 -5.48 -20.94
N ASP A 109 -7.54 -5.95 -20.07
CA ASP A 109 -7.74 -7.18 -19.31
C ASP A 109 -8.64 -6.98 -18.07
N LEU A 110 -8.92 -5.73 -17.70
CA LEU A 110 -9.79 -5.43 -16.57
C LEU A 110 -11.27 -5.66 -16.96
N PRO A 111 -12.01 -6.53 -16.25
CA PRO A 111 -13.44 -6.69 -16.46
C PRO A 111 -14.15 -5.38 -16.17
N ALA A 112 -15.25 -5.09 -16.90
CA ALA A 112 -16.09 -3.93 -16.62
C ALA A 112 -16.53 -3.92 -15.15
N TYR A 113 -16.49 -2.75 -14.53
CA TYR A 113 -16.79 -2.59 -13.12
C TYR A 113 -17.58 -1.31 -12.86
N THR A 114 -18.45 -1.39 -11.84
CA THR A 114 -19.15 -0.25 -11.25
C THR A 114 -19.14 -0.48 -9.76
N PHE A 115 -18.39 0.35 -9.03
CA PHE A 115 -18.27 0.27 -7.58
C PHE A 115 -18.75 1.58 -6.92
N SER A 116 -19.18 1.48 -5.67
CA SER A 116 -19.45 2.67 -4.85
C SER A 116 -18.14 3.33 -4.45
N GLU A 117 -18.10 4.67 -4.49
CA GLU A 117 -16.96 5.45 -3.99
C GLU A 117 -16.89 5.49 -2.44
N TYR A 118 -18.00 5.17 -1.76
CA TYR A 118 -18.15 5.41 -0.32
C TYR A 118 -18.16 4.13 0.52
N LEU A 119 -18.61 3.02 -0.06
CA LEU A 119 -18.80 1.76 0.67
C LEU A 119 -18.21 0.60 -0.11
N VAL A 120 -17.56 -0.31 0.62
CA VAL A 120 -16.99 -1.53 0.06
C VAL A 120 -18.08 -2.60 0.00
N ASP A 121 -18.46 -3.02 -1.20
CA ASP A 121 -19.17 -4.27 -1.42
C ASP A 121 -18.14 -5.41 -1.54
N PHE A 122 -17.86 -6.08 -0.43
CA PHE A 122 -16.83 -7.11 -0.38
C PHE A 122 -17.13 -8.30 -1.30
N ALA A 123 -18.39 -8.66 -1.52
CA ALA A 123 -18.74 -9.79 -2.37
C ALA A 123 -18.42 -9.46 -3.83
N GLN A 124 -18.86 -8.28 -4.28
CA GLN A 124 -18.60 -7.80 -5.64
C GLN A 124 -17.09 -7.63 -5.90
N VAL A 125 -16.37 -7.00 -4.96
CA VAL A 125 -14.93 -6.77 -5.06
C VAL A 125 -14.14 -8.07 -5.03
N THR A 126 -14.51 -9.04 -4.17
CA THR A 126 -13.83 -10.33 -4.09
C THR A 126 -13.95 -11.11 -5.38
N ALA A 127 -15.15 -11.16 -5.97
CA ALA A 127 -15.36 -11.82 -7.26
C ALA A 127 -14.51 -11.16 -8.35
N TRP A 128 -14.56 -9.83 -8.46
CA TRP A 128 -13.83 -9.08 -9.48
C TRP A 128 -12.30 -9.20 -9.33
N LYS A 129 -11.76 -8.98 -8.12
CA LYS A 129 -10.31 -9.11 -7.85
C LYS A 129 -9.82 -10.53 -8.15
N LYS A 130 -10.61 -11.56 -7.87
CA LYS A 130 -10.24 -12.95 -8.16
C LYS A 130 -10.07 -13.19 -9.67
N GLU A 131 -10.93 -12.63 -10.50
CA GLU A 131 -10.80 -12.72 -11.96
C GLU A 131 -9.55 -11.99 -12.46
N VAL A 132 -9.34 -10.76 -11.98
CA VAL A 132 -8.17 -9.94 -12.33
C VAL A 132 -6.86 -10.63 -11.94
N LEU A 133 -6.75 -11.13 -10.71
CA LEU A 133 -5.54 -11.80 -10.22
C LEU A 133 -5.30 -13.13 -10.94
N LYS A 134 -6.36 -13.86 -11.30
CA LYS A 134 -6.24 -15.08 -12.12
C LYS A 134 -5.68 -14.76 -13.50
N LYS A 135 -6.14 -13.67 -14.14
CA LYS A 135 -5.64 -13.22 -15.44
C LYS A 135 -4.19 -12.77 -15.35
N ALA A 136 -3.83 -12.00 -14.32
CA ALA A 136 -2.45 -11.58 -14.08
C ALA A 136 -1.50 -12.78 -13.93
N TRP A 137 -1.93 -13.81 -13.19
CA TRP A 137 -1.18 -15.05 -13.05
C TRP A 137 -0.96 -15.77 -14.39
N GLN A 138 -1.98 -15.82 -15.25
CA GLN A 138 -1.86 -16.45 -16.58
C GLN A 138 -0.82 -15.74 -17.47
N ILE A 139 -0.81 -14.40 -17.45
CA ILE A 139 0.18 -13.61 -18.20
C ILE A 139 1.58 -13.83 -17.63
N PHE A 140 1.72 -13.80 -16.31
CA PHE A 140 3.00 -14.07 -15.64
C PHE A 140 3.60 -15.42 -16.07
N GLN A 141 2.78 -16.47 -16.13
CA GLN A 141 3.19 -17.81 -16.56
C GLN A 141 3.57 -17.92 -18.04
N GLN A 142 3.08 -17.03 -18.91
CA GLN A 142 3.43 -17.01 -20.32
C GLN A 142 4.76 -16.28 -20.57
N ASN A 143 5.12 -15.36 -19.68
CA ASN A 143 6.31 -14.53 -19.77
C ASN A 143 7.53 -15.11 -19.02
N THR A 144 7.37 -16.24 -18.33
CA THR A 144 8.42 -16.98 -17.62
C THR A 144 8.73 -18.28 -18.35
#